data_AF-A0A973J280-F1
#
_entry.id   AF-A0A973J280-F1
#
_cell.length_a   1.000
_cell.length_b   1.000
_cell.length_c   1.000
_cell.angle_alpha   90.00
_cell.angle_beta   90.00
_cell.angle_gamma   90.00
#
_symmetry.space_group_name_H-M   'P 1'
#
loop_
_entity.id
_entity.type
_entity.pdbx_description
1 polymer ?
#
loop_
_entity_poly.entity_id
_entity_poly.type
_entity_poly.pdbx_seq_one_letter_code
_entity_poly.pdbx_strand_id
1 'polypeptide(L)'
;MSIPELPGNRPLKLLLVAPMGNKDSKSNQKPLFNMAIGVLVSLTPEKHHIEIVDEHFDDAIDYDGNYDLVCITSRTIDAKRAYEIADAFRKKGKKVILGGLHVSFNTEEARPHADCLVCGEAENLWLTVLDDAANDRLKPLYNSRDFPPVKEITPIDYERIAKASKREKVDGTRAIPIYVTRGCPFDCSFCVTPNFTGKLYRAQKPDELKKQIEVAKK
;
A
#
# COMPACT_ATOMS: atom_id res chain seq x y z
N MET A 1 -5.93 -6.06 -17.91
CA MET A 1 -4.66 -6.43 -18.59
C MET A 1 -3.79 -7.20 -17.60
N SER A 2 -3.24 -8.35 -17.98
CA SER A 2 -2.32 -9.12 -17.13
C SER A 2 -1.03 -8.34 -16.94
N ILE A 3 -0.66 -8.04 -15.70
CA ILE A 3 0.63 -7.44 -15.36
C ILE A 3 1.73 -8.44 -15.80
N PRO A 4 2.70 -8.04 -16.65
CA PRO A 4 3.71 -8.96 -17.15
C PRO A 4 4.52 -9.56 -16.00
N GLU A 5 4.55 -10.89 -15.92
CA GLU A 5 5.38 -11.60 -14.95
C GLU A 5 6.86 -11.43 -15.30
N LEU A 6 7.64 -10.86 -14.37
CA LEU A 6 9.10 -10.85 -14.48
C LEU A 6 9.61 -12.30 -14.24
N PRO A 7 10.45 -12.85 -15.16
CA PRO A 7 10.89 -14.24 -15.08
C PRO A 7 11.83 -14.48 -13.89
N GLY A 8 11.67 -15.60 -13.20
CA GLY A 8 12.79 -16.29 -12.52
C GLY A 8 13.00 -16.13 -11.02
N ASN A 9 12.20 -15.36 -10.26
CA ASN A 9 12.47 -15.17 -8.83
C ASN A 9 11.54 -15.98 -7.90
N ARG A 10 12.08 -16.36 -6.72
CA ARG A 10 11.35 -17.09 -5.68
C ARG A 10 10.07 -16.37 -5.21
N PRO A 11 9.01 -17.11 -4.84
CA PRO A 11 7.87 -16.58 -4.11
C PRO A 11 8.28 -15.83 -2.83
N LEU A 12 7.53 -14.79 -2.48
CA LEU A 12 7.68 -14.06 -1.22
C LEU A 12 6.39 -14.17 -0.41
N LYS A 13 6.52 -14.22 0.92
CA LYS A 13 5.43 -14.06 1.89
C LYS A 13 5.42 -12.62 2.39
N LEU A 14 4.43 -11.86 1.93
CA LEU A 14 4.28 -10.44 2.19
C LEU A 14 3.23 -10.22 3.29
N LEU A 15 3.58 -9.45 4.30
CA LEU A 15 2.61 -8.87 5.23
C LEU A 15 2.39 -7.41 4.85
N LEU A 16 1.16 -7.03 4.49
CA LEU A 16 0.78 -5.65 4.20
C LEU A 16 0.02 -5.07 5.39
N VAL A 17 0.53 -4.02 6.01
CA VAL A 17 -0.01 -3.45 7.26
C VAL A 17 -0.53 -2.03 7.05
N ALA A 18 -1.76 -1.80 7.49
CA ALA A 18 -2.35 -0.47 7.68
C ALA A 18 -2.47 -0.21 9.19
N PRO A 19 -1.56 0.61 9.77
CA PRO A 19 -1.58 0.91 11.19
C PRO A 19 -2.73 1.84 11.57
N MET A 20 -3.25 1.67 12.79
CA MET A 20 -4.23 2.59 13.37
C MET A 20 -3.54 3.49 14.41
N GLY A 21 -3.50 4.79 14.15
CA GLY A 21 -2.91 5.74 15.08
C GLY A 21 -3.80 6.01 16.29
N ASN A 22 -3.20 6.43 17.40
CA ASN A 22 -3.94 6.83 18.62
C ASN A 22 -4.94 7.99 18.40
N LYS A 23 -4.81 8.73 17.30
CA LYS A 23 -5.73 9.80 16.93
C LYS A 23 -6.87 9.33 16.03
N ASP A 24 -6.74 8.18 15.37
CA ASP A 24 -7.82 7.60 14.55
C ASP A 24 -9.03 7.23 15.41
N SER A 25 -8.82 6.77 16.65
CA SER A 25 -9.88 6.48 17.62
C SER A 25 -10.71 7.71 18.05
N LYS A 26 -10.24 8.92 17.73
CA LYS A 26 -10.95 10.19 17.98
C LYS A 26 -11.76 10.67 16.77
N SER A 27 -11.72 9.94 15.67
CA SER A 27 -12.50 10.24 14.46
C SER A 27 -13.91 9.68 14.59
N ASN A 28 -14.90 10.47 14.15
CA ASN A 28 -16.27 9.99 13.97
C ASN A 28 -16.49 9.30 12.61
N GLN A 29 -15.46 9.23 11.78
CA GLN A 29 -15.53 8.55 10.48
C GLN A 29 -15.37 7.06 10.67
N LYS A 30 -16.30 6.27 10.12
CA LYS A 30 -16.12 4.83 10.01
C LYS A 30 -14.92 4.55 9.09
N PRO A 31 -14.01 3.65 9.48
CA PRO A 31 -12.88 3.32 8.64
C PRO A 31 -13.38 2.68 7.34
N LEU A 32 -12.73 3.05 6.24
CA LEU A 32 -12.84 2.38 4.97
C LEU A 32 -11.52 1.65 4.71
N PHE A 33 -11.57 0.59 3.91
CA PHE A 33 -10.39 -0.17 3.53
C PHE A 33 -9.27 0.74 2.99
N ASN A 34 -8.03 0.48 3.42
CA ASN A 34 -6.87 1.25 2.99
C ASN A 34 -6.56 1.02 1.51
N MET A 35 -6.88 2.01 0.68
CA MET A 35 -6.73 1.91 -0.77
C MET A 35 -5.27 1.77 -1.25
N ALA A 36 -4.28 2.21 -0.46
CA ALA A 36 -2.88 2.00 -0.82
C ALA A 36 -2.52 0.51 -0.72
N ILE A 37 -3.04 -0.21 0.29
CA ILE A 37 -2.93 -1.67 0.35
C ILE A 37 -3.64 -2.30 -0.84
N GLY A 38 -4.83 -1.81 -1.19
CA GLY A 38 -5.56 -2.30 -2.36
C GLY A 38 -4.74 -2.22 -3.65
N VAL A 39 -4.06 -1.10 -3.88
CA VAL A 39 -3.14 -0.94 -5.02
C VAL A 39 -1.99 -1.95 -4.95
N LEU A 40 -1.34 -2.11 -3.79
CA LEU A 40 -0.25 -3.08 -3.63
C LEU A 40 -0.70 -4.52 -3.91
N VAL A 41 -1.83 -4.94 -3.35
CA VAL A 41 -2.42 -6.27 -3.59
C VAL A 41 -2.65 -6.49 -5.08
N SER A 42 -3.25 -5.51 -5.75
CA SER A 42 -3.62 -5.59 -7.16
C SER A 42 -2.41 -5.57 -8.10
N LEU A 43 -1.32 -4.91 -7.69
CA LEU A 43 -0.06 -4.88 -8.45
C LEU A 43 0.82 -6.11 -8.21
N THR A 44 0.63 -6.83 -7.12
CA THR A 44 1.51 -7.93 -6.73
C THR A 44 1.29 -9.13 -7.65
N PRO A 45 2.32 -9.74 -8.25
CA PRO A 45 2.15 -10.98 -9.02
C PRO A 45 1.56 -12.14 -8.21
N GLU A 46 0.81 -13.04 -8.85
CA GLU A 46 0.11 -14.18 -8.18
C GLU A 46 1.06 -15.14 -7.46
N LYS A 47 2.32 -15.23 -7.90
CA LYS A 47 3.33 -16.08 -7.25
C LYS A 47 3.65 -15.68 -5.81
N HIS A 48 3.36 -14.44 -5.39
CA HIS A 48 3.63 -13.98 -4.03
C HIS A 48 2.40 -14.19 -3.14
N HIS A 49 2.64 -14.67 -1.93
CA HIS A 49 1.62 -14.81 -0.91
C HIS A 49 1.46 -13.50 -0.15
N ILE A 50 0.22 -13.08 0.07
CA ILE A 50 -0.12 -11.84 0.77
C ILE A 50 -1.00 -12.16 1.97
N GLU A 51 -0.62 -11.60 3.11
CA GLU A 51 -1.49 -11.41 4.26
C GLU A 51 -1.71 -9.91 4.48
N ILE A 52 -2.95 -9.50 4.73
CA ILE A 52 -3.30 -8.13 5.07
C ILE A 52 -3.64 -8.05 6.55
N VAL A 53 -3.12 -7.02 7.21
CA VAL A 53 -3.55 -6.59 8.54
C VAL A 53 -3.91 -5.11 8.49
N ASP A 54 -5.18 -4.79 8.75
CA ASP A 54 -5.64 -3.41 8.91
C ASP A 54 -6.14 -3.20 10.34
N GLU A 55 -5.34 -2.51 11.16
CA GLU A 55 -5.66 -2.28 12.58
C GLU A 55 -6.95 -1.45 12.76
N HIS A 56 -7.43 -0.75 11.73
CA HIS A 56 -8.72 -0.04 11.78
C HIS A 56 -9.93 -0.99 11.81
N PHE A 57 -9.72 -2.27 11.48
CA PHE A 57 -10.73 -3.31 11.51
C PHE A 57 -10.43 -4.38 12.58
N ASP A 58 -9.63 -4.02 13.59
CA ASP A 58 -9.24 -4.87 14.71
C ASP A 58 -8.47 -6.15 14.30
N ASP A 59 -7.87 -6.14 13.10
CA ASP A 59 -7.01 -7.25 12.65
C ASP A 59 -5.76 -7.33 13.54
N ALA A 60 -5.52 -8.51 14.12
CA ALA A 60 -4.33 -8.76 14.92
C ALA A 60 -3.09 -8.98 14.04
N ILE A 61 -1.98 -8.32 14.40
CA ILE A 61 -0.67 -8.57 13.79
C ILE A 61 -0.04 -9.81 14.45
N ASP A 62 0.27 -10.83 13.64
CA ASP A 62 1.11 -11.95 14.08
C ASP A 62 2.58 -11.57 13.96
N TYR A 63 3.19 -11.14 15.06
CA TYR A 63 4.59 -10.73 15.06
C TYR A 63 5.58 -11.90 14.92
N ASP A 64 5.12 -13.14 15.11
CA ASP A 64 5.93 -14.35 14.95
C ASP A 64 5.70 -15.03 13.59
N GLY A 65 4.84 -14.45 12.75
CA GLY A 65 4.51 -14.93 11.43
C GLY A 65 5.73 -15.09 10.52
N ASN A 66 5.64 -16.09 9.64
CA ASN A 66 6.69 -16.40 8.68
C ASN A 66 6.61 -15.50 7.44
N TYR A 67 6.97 -14.23 7.60
CA TYR A 67 7.06 -13.26 6.49
C TYR A 67 8.48 -13.09 5.99
N ASP A 68 8.63 -12.94 4.66
CA ASP A 68 9.86 -12.51 4.01
C ASP A 68 9.99 -10.97 4.04
N LEU A 69 8.87 -10.27 3.92
CA LEU A 69 8.82 -8.82 3.81
C LEU A 69 7.57 -8.27 4.50
N VAL A 70 7.78 -7.32 5.41
CA VAL A 70 6.70 -6.58 6.09
C VAL A 70 6.61 -5.19 5.49
N CYS A 71 5.48 -4.85 4.87
CA CYS A 71 5.28 -3.60 4.16
C CYS A 71 4.21 -2.79 4.85
N ILE A 72 4.58 -1.61 5.36
CA ILE A 72 3.71 -0.77 6.17
C ILE A 72 3.49 0.55 5.45
N THR A 73 2.23 0.90 5.21
CA THR A 73 1.86 2.21 4.64
C THR A 73 1.44 3.15 5.77
N SER A 74 1.96 4.38 5.79
CA SER A 74 1.62 5.35 6.85
C SER A 74 1.13 6.71 6.35
N ARG A 75 0.14 7.22 7.08
CA ARG A 75 -0.29 8.62 7.10
C ARG A 75 0.40 9.30 8.28
N THR A 76 0.39 10.63 8.31
CA THR A 76 1.06 11.36 9.40
C THR A 76 0.45 11.07 10.77
N ILE A 77 -0.84 10.75 10.84
CA ILE A 77 -1.54 10.48 12.10
C ILE A 77 -1.20 9.11 12.70
N ASP A 78 -0.75 8.16 11.88
CA ASP A 78 -0.42 6.78 12.27
C ASP A 78 1.09 6.47 12.18
N ALA A 79 1.92 7.43 11.76
CA ALA A 79 3.36 7.28 11.59
C ALA A 79 4.08 6.67 12.81
N LYS A 80 3.76 7.13 14.02
CA LYS A 80 4.35 6.57 15.25
C LYS A 80 4.03 5.10 15.43
N ARG A 81 2.77 4.70 15.17
CA ARG A 81 2.34 3.31 15.23
C ARG A 81 3.02 2.48 14.14
N ALA A 82 3.17 3.03 12.95
CA ALA A 82 3.93 2.41 11.87
C ALA A 82 5.38 2.10 12.27
N TYR A 83 6.05 3.04 12.94
CA TYR A 83 7.42 2.85 13.44
C TYR A 83 7.50 1.81 14.56
N GLU A 84 6.55 1.80 15.49
CA GLU A 84 6.49 0.77 16.54
C GLU A 84 6.37 -0.65 15.95
N ILE A 85 5.49 -0.82 14.96
CA ILE A 85 5.30 -2.10 14.26
C ILE A 85 6.58 -2.47 13.51
N ALA A 86 7.17 -1.52 12.77
CA ALA A 86 8.40 -1.71 12.03
C ALA A 86 9.55 -2.18 12.93
N ASP A 87 9.79 -1.47 14.02
CA ASP A 87 10.86 -1.78 14.97
C ASP A 87 10.65 -3.14 15.65
N ALA A 88 9.41 -3.51 15.94
CA ALA A 88 9.10 -4.82 16.51
C ALA A 88 9.47 -5.97 15.55
N PHE A 89 9.16 -5.84 14.26
CA PHE A 89 9.54 -6.82 13.25
C PHE A 89 11.04 -6.85 12.99
N ARG A 90 11.71 -5.69 12.95
CA ARG A 90 13.17 -5.61 12.74
C ARG A 90 13.95 -6.22 13.91
N LYS A 91 13.48 -6.05 15.15
CA LYS A 91 14.05 -6.73 16.33
C LYS A 91 13.99 -8.26 16.21
N LYS A 92 13.04 -8.79 15.43
CA LYS A 92 12.90 -10.22 15.10
C LYS A 92 13.62 -10.62 13.80
N GLY A 93 14.43 -9.74 13.22
CA GLY A 93 15.22 -10.00 12.01
C GLY A 93 14.42 -10.01 10.70
N LYS A 94 13.19 -9.48 10.69
CA LYS A 94 12.38 -9.37 9.47
C LYS A 94 12.76 -8.12 8.67
N LYS A 95 12.77 -8.23 7.34
CA LYS A 95 12.95 -7.08 6.45
C LYS A 95 11.67 -6.23 6.42
N VAL A 96 11.80 -4.93 6.68
CA VAL A 96 10.68 -3.98 6.72
C VAL A 96 10.80 -2.90 5.65
N ILE A 97 9.69 -2.69 4.94
CA ILE A 97 9.46 -1.57 4.04
C ILE A 97 8.48 -0.59 4.68
N LEU A 98 8.87 0.69 4.74
CA LEU A 98 7.95 1.79 5.05
C LEU A 98 7.62 2.57 3.78
N GLY A 99 6.34 2.87 3.59
CA GLY A 99 5.86 3.72 2.49
C GLY A 99 4.64 4.54 2.86
N GLY A 100 4.04 5.17 1.85
CA GLY A 100 2.85 6.01 2.02
C GLY A 100 3.15 7.50 2.15
N LEU A 101 2.11 8.25 2.50
CA LEU A 101 2.12 9.72 2.50
C LEU A 101 3.20 10.26 3.43
N HIS A 102 3.22 9.83 4.69
CA HIS A 102 4.12 10.43 5.67
C HIS A 102 5.59 10.15 5.34
N VAL A 103 5.92 8.90 4.98
CA VAL A 103 7.28 8.48 4.59
C VAL A 103 7.78 9.28 3.39
N SER A 104 6.92 9.54 2.40
CA SER A 104 7.30 10.29 1.20
C SER A 104 7.73 11.73 1.47
N PHE A 105 7.21 12.35 2.55
CA PHE A 105 7.56 13.72 2.95
C PHE A 105 8.56 13.79 4.11
N ASN A 106 8.72 12.72 4.90
CA ASN A 106 9.52 12.69 6.12
C ASN A 106 10.50 11.50 6.09
N THR A 107 11.25 11.36 4.98
CA THR A 107 12.14 10.21 4.76
C THR A 107 13.19 10.05 5.85
N GLU A 108 13.76 11.16 6.32
CA GLU A 108 14.81 11.12 7.35
C GLU A 108 14.28 10.74 8.73
N GLU A 109 13.02 11.08 9.04
CA GLU A 109 12.35 10.61 10.25
C GLU A 109 12.07 9.10 10.19
N ALA A 110 11.64 8.60 9.02
CA ALA A 110 11.31 7.19 8.83
C ALA A 110 12.53 6.26 8.68
N ARG A 111 13.66 6.78 8.20
CA ARG A 111 14.87 6.01 7.85
C ARG A 111 15.38 5.09 8.98
N PRO A 112 15.42 5.50 10.25
CA PRO A 112 15.93 4.64 11.33
C PRO A 112 15.08 3.39 11.56
N HIS A 113 13.83 3.38 11.10
CA HIS A 113 12.82 2.36 11.40
C HIS A 113 12.62 1.32 10.29
N ALA A 114 13.27 1.45 9.13
CA ALA A 114 13.07 0.58 7.98
C ALA A 114 14.37 0.06 7.38
N ASP A 115 14.30 -1.06 6.67
CA ASP A 115 15.39 -1.53 5.81
C ASP A 115 15.27 -0.92 4.40
N CYS A 116 14.06 -0.51 4.01
CA CYS A 116 13.77 0.14 2.75
C CYS A 116 12.64 1.17 2.89
N LEU A 117 12.81 2.33 2.27
CA LEU A 117 11.75 3.33 2.11
C LEU A 117 11.22 3.32 0.67
N VAL A 118 9.90 3.38 0.51
CA VAL A 118 9.24 3.51 -0.81
C VAL A 118 8.43 4.80 -0.82
N CYS A 119 8.87 5.76 -1.63
CA CYS A 119 8.30 7.10 -1.71
C CYS A 119 7.61 7.32 -3.06
N GLY A 120 6.42 7.94 -3.03
CA GLY A 120 5.60 8.17 -4.22
C GLY A 120 4.68 7.00 -4.57
N GLU A 121 4.26 6.92 -5.82
CA GLU A 121 3.27 5.95 -6.29
C GLU A 121 3.88 4.57 -6.57
N ALA A 122 3.15 3.53 -6.14
CA ALA A 122 3.60 2.15 -6.17
C ALA A 122 3.65 1.56 -7.58
N GLU A 123 2.81 2.03 -8.52
CA GLU A 123 2.73 1.52 -9.89
C GLU A 123 4.09 1.50 -10.60
N ASN A 124 4.93 2.50 -10.33
CA ASN A 124 6.24 2.64 -10.97
C ASN A 124 7.37 1.92 -10.22
N LEU A 125 7.11 1.41 -9.01
CA LEU A 125 8.16 0.95 -8.09
C LEU A 125 7.96 -0.50 -7.66
N TRP A 126 6.72 -0.93 -7.43
CA TRP A 126 6.40 -2.11 -6.64
C TRP A 126 6.96 -3.41 -7.23
N LEU A 127 6.82 -3.60 -8.54
CA LEU A 127 7.36 -4.79 -9.21
C LEU A 127 8.89 -4.87 -9.08
N THR A 128 9.59 -3.74 -9.23
CA THR A 128 11.05 -3.67 -9.04
C THR A 128 11.45 -3.91 -7.59
N VAL A 129 10.68 -3.38 -6.63
CA VAL A 129 10.90 -3.63 -5.20
C VAL A 129 10.79 -5.13 -4.89
N LEU A 130 9.76 -5.80 -5.38
CA LEU A 130 9.58 -7.24 -5.19
C LEU A 130 10.66 -8.08 -5.87
N ASP A 131 11.08 -7.68 -7.08
CA ASP A 131 12.18 -8.33 -7.81
C ASP A 131 13.50 -8.25 -7.03
N ASP A 132 13.85 -7.05 -6.57
CA ASP A 132 15.05 -6.79 -5.79
C ASP A 132 14.97 -7.52 -4.44
N ALA A 133 13.81 -7.53 -3.77
CA ALA A 133 13.62 -8.27 -2.51
C ALA A 133 13.80 -9.78 -2.68
N ALA A 134 13.25 -10.36 -3.75
CA ALA A 134 13.34 -11.80 -4.01
C ALA A 134 14.76 -12.25 -4.37
N ASN A 135 15.60 -11.34 -4.84
CA ASN A 135 17.01 -11.57 -5.17
C ASN A 135 17.99 -11.07 -4.11
N ASP A 136 17.53 -10.67 -2.92
CA ASP A 136 18.37 -10.12 -1.86
C ASP A 136 19.17 -8.86 -2.28
N ARG A 137 18.60 -8.07 -3.21
CA ARG A 137 19.14 -6.80 -3.72
C ARG A 137 18.28 -5.59 -3.32
N LEU A 138 17.46 -5.73 -2.28
CA LEU A 138 16.56 -4.67 -1.81
C LEU A 138 17.36 -3.39 -1.49
N LYS A 139 17.01 -2.28 -2.16
CA LYS A 139 17.66 -0.99 -1.97
C LYS A 139 17.10 -0.27 -0.74
N PRO A 140 17.89 0.61 -0.09
CA PRO A 140 17.42 1.36 1.07
C PRO A 140 16.35 2.41 0.72
N LEU A 141 16.23 2.82 -0.55
CA LEU A 141 15.25 3.80 -1.01
C LEU A 141 14.83 3.54 -2.46
N TYR A 142 13.52 3.53 -2.70
CA TYR A 142 12.88 3.65 -4.02
C TYR A 142 12.04 4.93 -4.01
N ASN A 143 12.18 5.75 -5.05
CA ASN A 143 11.62 7.10 -5.05
C ASN A 143 11.00 7.42 -6.41
N SER A 144 9.70 7.69 -6.42
CA SER A 144 8.91 8.15 -7.57
C SER A 144 8.21 9.49 -7.29
N ARG A 145 8.76 10.32 -6.39
CA ARG A 145 8.21 11.64 -6.01
C ARG A 145 8.25 12.67 -7.14
N ASP A 146 9.01 12.43 -8.19
CA ASP A 146 9.01 13.20 -9.44
C ASP A 146 7.86 12.84 -10.37
N PHE A 147 6.98 11.92 -9.95
CA PHE A 147 5.81 11.46 -10.68
C PHE A 147 6.13 10.98 -12.10
N PRO A 148 6.98 9.94 -12.25
CA PRO A 148 7.15 9.33 -13.55
C PRO A 148 5.79 8.91 -14.09
N PRO A 149 5.52 9.02 -15.41
CA PRO A 149 4.16 8.93 -15.93
C PRO A 149 3.47 7.60 -15.60
N VAL A 150 2.58 7.61 -14.61
CA VAL A 150 1.53 6.60 -14.49
C VAL A 150 0.40 7.09 -15.38
N LYS A 151 0.18 6.46 -16.52
CA LYS A 151 -0.82 6.93 -17.50
C LYS A 151 -2.23 6.46 -17.17
N GLU A 152 -2.34 5.33 -16.47
CA GLU A 152 -3.61 4.71 -16.12
C GLU A 152 -3.57 4.23 -14.67
N ILE A 153 -4.71 4.32 -14.00
CA ILE A 153 -4.86 3.84 -12.63
C ILE A 153 -5.12 2.34 -12.67
N THR A 154 -4.33 1.57 -11.91
CA THR A 154 -4.55 0.14 -11.73
C THR A 154 -5.93 -0.11 -11.12
N PRO A 155 -6.79 -0.92 -11.77
CA PRO A 155 -8.00 -1.40 -11.14
C PRO A 155 -7.66 -2.24 -9.90
N ILE A 156 -8.26 -1.88 -8.77
CA ILE A 156 -8.30 -2.65 -7.54
C ILE A 156 -8.99 -4.01 -7.72
N ASP A 157 -8.30 -5.06 -7.28
CA ASP A 157 -8.76 -6.45 -7.23
C ASP A 157 -9.38 -6.76 -5.85
N TYR A 158 -10.68 -6.52 -5.72
CA TYR A 158 -11.42 -6.77 -4.48
C TYR A 158 -11.50 -8.24 -4.09
N GLU A 159 -11.53 -9.16 -5.06
CA GLU A 159 -11.57 -10.60 -4.78
C GLU A 159 -10.27 -11.06 -4.13
N ARG A 160 -9.14 -10.58 -4.64
CA ARG A 160 -7.83 -10.88 -4.05
C ARG A 160 -7.65 -10.22 -2.69
N ILE A 161 -8.15 -8.99 -2.50
CA ILE A 161 -8.14 -8.34 -1.19
C ILE A 161 -8.95 -9.14 -0.17
N ALA A 162 -10.14 -9.61 -0.53
CA ALA A 162 -10.96 -10.44 0.35
C ALA A 162 -10.24 -11.74 0.73
N LYS A 163 -9.58 -12.41 -0.22
CA LYS A 163 -8.80 -13.64 0.04
C LYS A 163 -7.57 -13.43 0.91
N ALA A 164 -6.91 -12.28 0.78
CA ALA A 164 -5.70 -11.95 1.54
C ALA A 164 -6.01 -11.33 2.91
N SER A 165 -7.25 -10.91 3.15
CA SER A 165 -7.70 -10.38 4.43
C SER A 165 -8.10 -11.50 5.38
N LYS A 166 -7.96 -11.26 6.69
CA LYS A 166 -8.49 -12.14 7.75
C LYS A 166 -10.02 -12.06 7.89
N ARG A 167 -10.65 -11.22 7.08
CA ARG A 167 -12.08 -10.91 7.10
C ARG A 167 -12.73 -11.58 5.89
N GLU A 168 -13.96 -12.08 6.04
CA GLU A 168 -14.75 -12.62 4.91
C GLU A 168 -15.10 -11.55 3.85
N LYS A 169 -14.86 -10.27 4.13
CA LYS A 169 -15.16 -9.11 3.27
C LYS A 169 -13.97 -8.15 3.19
N VAL A 170 -13.86 -7.44 2.06
CA VAL A 170 -12.83 -6.40 1.81
C VAL A 170 -12.87 -5.28 2.85
N ASP A 171 -14.07 -4.90 3.27
CA ASP A 171 -14.35 -3.86 4.23
C ASP A 171 -15.31 -4.41 5.29
N GLY A 172 -15.15 -3.97 6.55
CA GLY A 172 -16.11 -4.25 7.62
C GLY A 172 -17.44 -3.49 7.47
N THR A 173 -17.52 -2.57 6.50
CA THR A 173 -18.68 -1.70 6.25
C THR A 173 -19.43 -2.04 4.96
N ARG A 174 -20.59 -1.39 4.72
CA ARG A 174 -21.37 -1.50 3.47
C ARG A 174 -20.85 -0.56 2.35
N ALA A 175 -19.69 0.05 2.53
CA ALA A 175 -19.10 0.97 1.56
C ALA A 175 -17.75 0.43 1.10
N ILE A 176 -17.54 0.38 -0.22
CA ILE A 176 -16.26 -0.06 -0.80
C ILE A 176 -15.67 1.12 -1.56
N PRO A 177 -14.48 1.62 -1.16
CA PRO A 177 -13.83 2.72 -1.85
C PRO A 177 -13.35 2.30 -3.24
N ILE A 178 -13.57 3.16 -4.25
CA ILE A 178 -13.15 2.94 -5.65
C ILE A 178 -12.33 4.14 -6.12
N TYR A 179 -11.14 3.89 -6.69
CA TYR A 179 -10.35 4.95 -7.34
C TYR A 179 -10.85 5.23 -8.74
N VAL A 180 -11.75 6.20 -8.92
CA VAL A 180 -12.12 6.65 -10.27
C VAL A 180 -10.93 7.38 -10.92
N THR A 181 -10.34 8.33 -10.19
CA THR A 181 -9.26 9.20 -10.66
C THR A 181 -8.20 9.48 -9.59
N ARG A 182 -7.02 9.93 -10.01
CA ARG A 182 -5.90 10.37 -9.16
C ARG A 182 -5.17 11.55 -9.78
N GLY A 183 -4.54 12.35 -8.93
CA GLY A 183 -3.90 13.60 -9.31
C GLY A 183 -4.88 14.79 -9.31
N CYS A 184 -4.33 15.99 -9.13
CA CYS A 184 -5.10 17.22 -9.01
C CYS A 184 -4.35 18.36 -9.71
N PRO A 185 -4.92 19.02 -10.74
CA PRO A 185 -4.24 20.09 -11.47
C PRO A 185 -4.15 21.41 -10.70
N PHE A 186 -4.83 21.50 -9.56
CA PHE A 186 -4.83 22.69 -8.72
C PHE A 186 -3.60 22.74 -7.80
N ASP A 187 -3.28 23.95 -7.35
CA ASP A 187 -2.09 24.24 -6.52
C ASP A 187 -2.48 24.99 -5.25
N CYS A 188 -3.53 24.52 -4.57
CA CYS A 188 -4.00 25.13 -3.34
C CYS A 188 -2.90 25.10 -2.27
N SER A 189 -2.60 26.24 -1.65
CA SER A 189 -1.49 26.42 -0.70
C SER A 189 -1.53 25.52 0.53
N PHE A 190 -2.70 24.97 0.86
CA PHE A 190 -2.93 24.09 2.00
C PHE A 190 -3.00 22.59 1.65
N CYS A 191 -2.93 22.23 0.36
CA CYS A 191 -3.22 20.89 -0.11
C CYS A 191 -1.95 20.12 -0.50
N VAL A 192 -1.79 18.92 0.04
CA VAL A 192 -0.66 18.02 -0.27
C VAL A 192 -0.90 17.16 -1.53
N THR A 193 -2.15 17.05 -2.00
CA THR A 193 -2.54 16.14 -3.10
C THR A 193 -1.68 16.26 -4.37
N PRO A 194 -1.46 17.46 -4.96
CA PRO A 194 -0.62 17.56 -6.16
C PRO A 194 0.84 17.17 -5.91
N ASN A 195 1.32 17.31 -4.67
CA ASN A 195 2.68 16.96 -4.26
C ASN A 195 2.85 15.46 -3.97
N PHE A 196 1.75 14.72 -3.78
CA PHE A 196 1.76 13.28 -3.48
C PHE A 196 1.22 12.39 -4.60
N THR A 197 0.33 12.91 -5.44
CA THR A 197 -0.31 12.14 -6.54
C THR A 197 -0.12 12.80 -7.91
N GLY A 198 0.75 13.81 -7.99
CA GLY A 198 1.01 14.58 -9.20
C GLY A 198 -0.12 15.54 -9.60
N LYS A 199 0.21 16.42 -10.55
CA LYS A 199 -0.72 17.44 -11.08
C LYS A 199 -1.60 16.95 -12.23
N LEU A 200 -1.25 15.81 -12.84
CA LEU A 200 -2.00 15.26 -13.97
C LEU A 200 -3.23 14.51 -13.48
N TYR A 201 -4.39 14.87 -14.02
CA TYR A 201 -5.61 14.11 -13.81
C TYR A 201 -5.54 12.79 -14.58
N ARG A 202 -5.57 11.68 -13.86
CA ARG A 202 -5.48 10.32 -14.41
C ARG A 202 -6.74 9.58 -14.05
N ALA A 203 -7.34 8.90 -15.02
CA ALA A 203 -8.59 8.18 -14.84
C ALA A 203 -8.42 6.70 -15.16
N GLN A 204 -9.21 5.85 -14.50
CA GLN A 204 -9.43 4.49 -14.97
C GLN A 204 -10.18 4.50 -16.31
N LYS A 205 -9.99 3.45 -17.10
CA LYS A 205 -10.81 3.22 -18.30
C LYS A 205 -12.27 2.93 -17.89
N PRO A 206 -13.29 3.50 -18.56
CA PRO A 206 -14.69 3.29 -18.21
C PRO A 206 -15.10 1.81 -18.10
N ASP A 207 -14.60 0.94 -18.99
CA ASP A 207 -14.94 -0.48 -18.98
C ASP A 207 -14.34 -1.23 -17.78
N GLU A 208 -13.10 -0.91 -17.40
CA GLU A 208 -12.45 -1.48 -16.21
C GLU A 208 -13.14 -0.98 -14.93
N LEU A 209 -13.51 0.31 -14.89
CA LEU A 209 -14.27 0.89 -13.78
C LEU A 209 -15.65 0.22 -13.64
N LYS A 210 -16.36 0.01 -14.75
CA LYS A 210 -17.65 -0.70 -14.75
C LYS A 210 -17.49 -2.11 -14.20
N LYS A 211 -16.49 -2.86 -14.68
CA LYS A 211 -16.20 -4.22 -14.18
C LYS A 211 -15.89 -4.21 -12.68
N GLN A 212 -15.08 -3.27 -12.23
CA GLN A 212 -14.72 -3.12 -10.82
C GLN A 212 -15.94 -2.81 -9.94
N ILE A 213 -16.86 -1.95 -10.39
CA ILE A 213 -18.12 -1.67 -9.69
C ILE A 213 -18.98 -2.92 -9.57
N GLU A 214 -19.11 -3.72 -10.65
CA GLU A 214 -19.89 -4.96 -10.61
C GLU A 214 -19.28 -6.02 -9.69
N VAL A 215 -17.95 -6.10 -9.59
CA VAL A 215 -17.26 -6.97 -8.62
C VAL A 215 -17.50 -6.48 -7.19
N ALA A 216 -17.37 -5.17 -6.93
CA ALA A 216 -17.57 -4.58 -5.60
C ALA A 216 -19.00 -4.75 -5.05
N LYS A 217 -20.00 -5.01 -5.90
CA LYS A 217 -21.39 -5.24 -5.46
C LYS A 217 -21.64 -6.64 -4.90
N LYS A 218 -20.76 -7.60 -5.18
CA LYS A 218 -20.89 -8.99 -4.73
C LYS A 218 -20.37 -9.15 -3.30
#